data_AF-A0A367Z8B9-F1
#
_entry.id   AF-A0A367Z8B9-F1
#
_cell.length_a   1.000
_cell.length_b   1.000
_cell.length_c   1.000
_cell.angle_alpha   90.00
_cell.angle_beta   90.00
_cell.angle_gamma   90.00
#
_symmetry.space_group_name_H-M   'P 1'
#
loop_
_entity.id
_entity.type
_entity.pdbx_description
1 polymer ?
#
loop_
_entity_poly.entity_id
_entity_poly.type
_entity_poly.pdbx_seq_one_letter_code
_entity_poly.pdbx_strand_id
1 'polypeptide(L)'
;MKTKLFLTILITMLLVLDVQILFAQEMTKEQWQQEMSQYTAKRNDLKAKLDKLNSDIKNLQDQSKKLDADVATCHDNLLKLLGVTQAEYDAFIDELTRYENRTNELMRLSDEELLKYRDEVMNMDKRVTEMAKHNIAMIPRIKSRIEKLQANIASLKKTLEKEKTYTVGTWAKDRDCLWNIAKKKDIYNNAWLWPKIWQGNKDKIKNPDIIKPKWVLKIPTGAELTKEEKAAANSYYRKKKEAAEPTQ
;
A
#
# COMPACT_ATOMS: atom_id res chain seq x y z
N MET A 1 82.33 -16.68 -18.37
CA MET A 1 81.72 -17.24 -17.14
C MET A 1 82.42 -16.75 -15.86
N LYS A 2 83.76 -16.71 -15.80
CA LYS A 2 84.50 -16.40 -14.55
C LYS A 2 84.30 -14.97 -14.02
N THR A 3 84.21 -13.95 -14.88
CA THR A 3 84.00 -12.54 -14.47
C THR A 3 82.56 -12.25 -14.03
N LYS A 4 81.55 -12.85 -14.67
CA LYS A 4 80.14 -12.73 -14.25
C LYS A 4 79.89 -13.43 -12.92
N LEU A 5 80.53 -14.58 -12.67
CA LEU A 5 80.46 -15.31 -11.41
C LEU A 5 81.07 -14.51 -10.25
N PHE A 6 82.19 -13.83 -10.49
CA PHE A 6 82.86 -12.99 -9.48
C PHE A 6 82.03 -11.75 -9.12
N LEU A 7 81.40 -11.11 -10.11
CA LEU A 7 80.54 -9.95 -9.90
C LEU A 7 79.26 -10.32 -9.13
N THR A 8 78.66 -11.48 -9.41
CA THR A 8 77.51 -11.99 -8.64
C THR A 8 77.88 -12.31 -7.20
N ILE A 9 79.05 -12.89 -6.96
CA ILE A 9 79.52 -13.19 -5.59
C ILE A 9 79.78 -11.89 -4.82
N LEU A 10 80.38 -10.88 -5.45
CA LEU A 10 80.65 -9.59 -4.83
C LEU A 10 79.34 -8.84 -4.49
N ILE A 11 78.34 -8.86 -5.37
CA ILE A 11 77.03 -8.23 -5.14
C ILE A 11 76.25 -8.96 -4.04
N THR A 12 76.30 -10.29 -3.99
CA THR A 12 75.69 -11.06 -2.89
C THR A 12 76.40 -10.84 -1.56
N MET A 13 77.73 -10.66 -1.58
CA MET A 13 78.51 -10.40 -0.37
C MET A 13 78.26 -8.98 0.17
N LEU A 14 78.12 -7.99 -0.72
CA LEU A 14 77.74 -6.61 -0.36
C LEU A 14 76.32 -6.55 0.22
N LEU A 15 75.36 -7.25 -0.39
CA LEU A 15 73.98 -7.36 0.11
C LEU A 15 73.88 -8.06 1.47
N VAL A 16 74.77 -9.03 1.76
CA VAL A 16 74.80 -9.70 3.08
C VAL A 16 75.49 -8.85 4.14
N LEU A 17 76.44 -7.99 3.77
CA LEU A 17 77.12 -7.05 4.67
C LEU A 17 76.21 -5.88 5.09
N ASP A 18 75.38 -5.35 4.19
CA ASP A 18 74.47 -4.25 4.50
C ASP A 18 73.29 -4.68 5.41
N VAL A 19 72.87 -5.95 5.35
CA VAL A 19 71.80 -6.50 6.21
C VAL A 19 72.23 -6.58 7.69
N GLN A 20 73.53 -6.70 7.98
CA GLN A 20 74.02 -6.75 9.36
C GLN A 20 73.95 -5.39 10.08
N ILE A 21 73.93 -4.27 9.34
CA ILE A 21 73.98 -2.91 9.92
C ILE A 21 72.57 -2.36 10.19
N LEU A 22 71.52 -2.94 9.61
CA LEU A 22 70.12 -2.52 9.79
C LEU A 22 69.34 -3.28 10.89
N PHE A 23 69.91 -4.33 11.50
CA PHE A 23 69.24 -5.14 12.53
C PHE A 23 69.82 -5.04 13.96
N ALA A 24 70.85 -4.22 14.19
CA ALA A 24 71.51 -4.13 15.49
C ALA A 24 71.20 -2.82 16.23
N GLN A 25 69.93 -2.60 16.56
CA GLN A 25 69.62 -2.03 17.87
C GLN A 25 69.20 -3.21 18.74
N GLU A 26 70.19 -3.97 19.24
CA GLU A 26 69.95 -5.09 20.16
C GLU A 26 69.30 -4.54 21.43
N MET A 27 67.98 -4.68 21.52
CA MET A 27 67.28 -4.49 22.77
C MET A 27 67.91 -5.39 23.83
N THR A 28 68.18 -4.85 25.02
CA THR A 28 68.80 -5.64 26.09
C THR A 28 67.91 -6.82 26.47
N LYS A 29 68.49 -7.87 27.06
CA LYS A 29 67.74 -9.05 27.53
C LYS A 29 66.56 -8.66 28.43
N GLU A 30 66.74 -7.62 29.24
CA GLU A 30 65.73 -7.05 30.12
C GLU A 30 64.59 -6.40 29.34
N GLN A 31 64.90 -5.63 28.27
CA GLN A 31 63.89 -5.02 27.40
C GLN A 31 63.04 -6.09 26.69
N TRP A 32 63.67 -7.18 26.22
CA TRP A 32 62.96 -8.33 25.66
C TRP A 32 62.04 -9.03 26.66
N GLN A 33 62.51 -9.23 27.89
CA GLN A 33 61.68 -9.83 28.96
C GLN A 33 60.48 -8.93 29.29
N GLN A 34 60.68 -7.61 29.31
CA GLN A 34 59.61 -6.64 29.54
C GLN A 34 58.57 -6.65 28.41
N GLU A 35 58.99 -6.61 27.14
CA GLU A 35 58.08 -6.70 26.00
C GLU A 35 57.31 -8.01 25.96
N MET A 36 57.98 -9.15 26.19
CA MET A 36 57.35 -10.47 26.19
C MET A 36 56.28 -10.56 27.30
N SER A 37 56.56 -9.99 28.48
CA SER A 37 55.59 -9.89 29.58
C SER A 37 54.39 -9.02 29.18
N GLN A 38 54.64 -7.85 28.56
CA GLN A 38 53.57 -6.97 28.08
C GLN A 38 52.68 -7.62 27.03
N TYR A 39 53.26 -8.30 26.03
CA TYR A 39 52.49 -9.00 25.00
C TYR A 39 51.72 -10.19 25.57
N THR A 40 52.30 -10.90 26.54
CA THR A 40 51.61 -11.98 27.26
C THR A 40 50.40 -11.44 28.04
N ALA A 41 50.56 -10.31 28.73
CA ALA A 41 49.47 -9.65 29.43
C ALA A 41 48.36 -9.19 28.47
N LYS A 42 48.71 -8.53 27.36
CA LYS A 42 47.76 -8.11 26.31
C LYS A 42 47.00 -9.31 25.73
N ARG A 43 47.71 -10.41 25.42
CA ARG A 43 47.10 -11.64 24.92
C ARG A 43 46.10 -12.21 25.93
N ASN A 44 46.46 -12.26 27.21
CA ASN A 44 45.58 -12.81 28.25
C ASN A 44 44.35 -11.91 28.47
N ASP A 45 44.50 -10.58 28.44
CA ASP A 45 43.39 -9.62 28.48
C ASP A 45 42.46 -9.77 27.27
N LEU A 46 43.01 -9.83 26.05
CA LEU A 46 42.21 -10.05 24.83
C LEU A 46 41.49 -11.40 24.86
N LYS A 47 42.14 -12.45 25.37
CA LYS A 47 41.52 -13.76 25.56
C LYS A 47 40.35 -13.68 26.55
N ALA A 48 40.53 -13.04 27.70
CA ALA A 48 39.46 -12.85 28.69
C ALA A 48 38.28 -12.04 28.12
N LYS A 49 38.56 -11.00 27.32
CA LYS A 49 37.53 -10.22 26.60
C LYS A 49 36.79 -11.06 25.57
N LEU A 50 37.50 -11.89 24.81
CA LEU A 50 36.90 -12.80 23.83
C LEU A 50 36.00 -13.85 24.50
N ASP A 51 36.47 -14.44 25.60
CA ASP A 51 35.70 -15.43 26.37
C ASP A 51 34.44 -14.77 26.96
N LYS A 52 34.53 -13.52 27.44
CA LYS A 52 33.38 -12.74 27.91
C LYS A 52 32.39 -12.43 26.78
N LEU A 53 32.86 -11.92 25.64
CA LEU A 53 31.99 -11.64 24.49
C LEU A 53 31.27 -12.89 23.99
N ASN A 54 31.94 -14.04 23.97
CA ASN A 54 31.32 -15.31 23.62
C ASN A 54 30.23 -15.72 24.61
N SER A 55 30.44 -15.50 25.91
CA SER A 55 29.42 -15.71 26.93
C SER A 55 28.23 -14.78 26.76
N ASP A 56 28.48 -13.49 26.48
CA ASP A 56 27.43 -12.49 26.26
C ASP A 56 26.61 -12.80 25.01
N ILE A 57 27.26 -13.21 23.90
CA ILE A 57 26.58 -13.68 22.68
C ILE A 57 25.65 -14.85 22.98
N LYS A 58 26.15 -15.86 23.72
CA LYS A 58 25.34 -17.02 24.08
C LYS A 58 24.13 -16.61 24.92
N ASN A 59 24.33 -15.75 25.92
CA ASN A 59 23.25 -15.27 26.77
C ASN A 59 22.20 -14.50 25.96
N LEU A 60 22.62 -13.61 25.05
CA LEU A 60 21.70 -12.88 24.17
C LEU A 60 20.93 -13.81 23.22
N GLN A 61 21.57 -14.86 22.71
CA GLN A 61 20.90 -15.88 21.89
C GLN A 61 19.83 -16.64 22.69
N ASP A 62 20.15 -17.02 23.93
CA ASP A 62 19.20 -17.72 24.80
C ASP A 62 18.04 -16.81 25.22
N GLN A 63 18.31 -15.53 25.47
CA GLN A 63 17.27 -14.52 25.71
C GLN A 63 16.35 -14.31 24.50
N SER A 64 16.92 -14.22 23.29
CA SER A 64 16.13 -14.12 22.05
C SER A 64 15.19 -15.30 21.89
N LYS A 65 15.70 -16.53 22.03
CA LYS A 65 14.89 -17.76 21.93
C LYS A 65 13.76 -17.78 22.96
N LYS A 66 14.03 -17.36 24.18
CA LYS A 66 13.02 -17.27 25.23
C LYS A 66 11.94 -16.26 24.85
N LEU A 67 12.34 -15.07 24.39
CA LEU A 67 11.41 -14.02 23.99
C LEU A 67 10.54 -14.46 22.79
N ASP A 68 11.12 -15.17 21.83
CA ASP A 68 10.39 -15.74 20.69
C ASP A 68 9.32 -16.75 21.17
N ALA A 69 9.67 -17.62 22.12
CA ALA A 69 8.74 -18.57 22.71
C ALA A 69 7.62 -17.89 23.53
N ASP A 70 7.96 -16.84 24.28
CA ASP A 70 7.01 -16.06 25.06
C ASP A 70 6.02 -15.32 24.14
N VAL A 71 6.49 -14.77 23.01
CA VAL A 71 5.63 -14.13 21.99
C VAL A 71 4.69 -15.13 21.35
N ALA A 72 5.19 -16.32 20.96
CA ALA A 72 4.35 -17.38 20.40
C ALA A 72 3.24 -17.81 21.38
N THR A 73 3.60 -17.98 22.65
CA THR A 73 2.64 -18.34 23.70
C THR A 73 1.60 -17.24 23.94
N CYS A 74 2.02 -15.97 23.95
CA CYS A 74 1.13 -14.83 24.08
C CYS A 74 0.13 -14.76 22.93
N HIS A 75 0.60 -14.98 21.70
CA HIS A 75 -0.23 -15.01 20.51
C HIS A 75 -1.26 -16.15 20.56
N ASP A 76 -0.84 -17.36 20.93
CA ASP A 76 -1.75 -18.50 21.08
C ASP A 76 -2.85 -18.24 22.13
N ASN A 77 -2.48 -17.63 23.27
CA ASN A 77 -3.42 -17.28 24.31
C ASN A 77 -4.40 -16.19 23.87
N LEU A 78 -3.92 -15.20 23.10
CA LEU A 78 -4.75 -14.16 22.51
C LEU A 78 -5.77 -14.75 21.53
N LEU A 79 -5.35 -15.65 20.65
CA LEU A 79 -6.25 -16.33 19.71
C LEU A 79 -7.31 -17.16 20.43
N LYS A 80 -6.91 -17.90 21.49
CA LYS A 80 -7.86 -18.64 22.34
C LYS A 80 -8.87 -17.71 23.02
N LEU A 81 -8.43 -16.56 23.53
CA LEU A 81 -9.32 -15.57 24.15
C LEU A 81 -10.33 -14.99 23.16
N LEU A 82 -9.91 -14.76 21.92
CA LEU A 82 -10.78 -14.26 20.85
C LEU A 82 -11.70 -15.35 20.27
N GLY A 83 -11.44 -16.62 20.58
CA GLY A 83 -12.16 -17.78 20.05
C GLY A 83 -11.88 -18.01 18.57
N VAL A 84 -10.67 -17.68 18.10
CA VAL A 84 -10.28 -17.71 16.68
C VAL A 84 -9.10 -18.66 16.50
N THR A 85 -9.06 -19.38 15.38
CA THR A 85 -7.94 -20.25 15.02
C THR A 85 -6.80 -19.48 14.34
N GLN A 86 -5.58 -20.03 14.36
CA GLN A 86 -4.44 -19.46 13.64
C GLN A 86 -4.74 -19.27 12.15
N ALA A 87 -5.39 -20.26 11.51
CA ALA A 87 -5.74 -20.20 10.10
C ALA A 87 -6.74 -19.09 9.78
N GLU A 88 -7.75 -18.86 10.63
CA GLU A 88 -8.69 -17.75 10.48
C GLU A 88 -8.01 -16.39 10.69
N TYR A 89 -7.10 -16.30 11.65
CA TYR A 89 -6.30 -15.11 11.87
C TYR A 89 -5.45 -14.78 10.64
N ASP A 90 -4.70 -15.74 10.11
CA ASP A 90 -3.84 -15.55 8.95
C ASP A 90 -4.66 -15.18 7.71
N ALA A 91 -5.78 -15.88 7.46
CA ALA A 91 -6.67 -15.57 6.35
C ALA A 91 -7.26 -14.15 6.44
N PHE A 92 -7.61 -13.68 7.65
CA PHE A 92 -8.09 -12.33 7.88
C PHE A 92 -6.99 -11.29 7.60
N ILE A 93 -5.76 -11.54 8.06
CA ILE A 93 -4.62 -10.65 7.82
C ILE A 93 -4.26 -10.59 6.34
N ASP A 94 -4.30 -11.71 5.63
CA ASP A 94 -4.08 -11.77 4.19
C ASP A 94 -5.15 -10.99 3.44
N GLU A 95 -6.43 -11.16 3.80
CA GLU A 95 -7.53 -10.39 3.22
C GLU A 95 -7.38 -8.89 3.46
N LEU A 96 -7.05 -8.49 4.68
CA LEU A 96 -6.81 -7.09 5.04
C LEU A 96 -5.67 -6.51 4.21
N THR A 97 -4.57 -7.25 4.09
CA THR A 97 -3.38 -6.82 3.33
C THR A 97 -3.69 -6.71 1.83
N ARG A 98 -4.48 -7.63 1.27
CA ARG A 98 -4.96 -7.52 -0.12
C ARG A 98 -5.78 -6.26 -0.34
N TYR A 99 -6.71 -5.93 0.55
CA TYR A 99 -7.49 -4.70 0.43
C TYR A 99 -6.65 -3.44 0.63
N GLU A 100 -5.70 -3.44 1.57
CA GLU A 100 -4.74 -2.34 1.72
C GLU A 100 -3.95 -2.09 0.42
N ASN A 101 -3.40 -3.14 -0.19
CA ASN A 101 -2.67 -3.03 -1.45
C ASN A 101 -3.57 -2.56 -2.59
N ARG A 102 -4.77 -3.13 -2.71
CA ARG A 102 -5.72 -2.76 -3.75
C ARG A 102 -6.18 -1.30 -3.61
N THR A 103 -6.46 -0.84 -2.40
CA THR A 103 -6.77 0.57 -2.13
C THR A 103 -5.62 1.48 -2.54
N ASN A 104 -4.36 1.11 -2.22
CA ASN A 104 -3.19 1.90 -2.61
C ASN A 104 -3.01 1.96 -4.14
N GLU A 105 -3.33 0.90 -4.87
CA GLU A 105 -3.37 0.92 -6.35
C GLU A 105 -4.43 1.87 -6.87
N LEU A 106 -5.67 1.76 -6.36
CA LEU A 106 -6.78 2.60 -6.79
C LEU A 106 -6.55 4.09 -6.50
N MET A 107 -5.88 4.40 -5.38
CA MET A 107 -5.50 5.78 -5.04
C MET A 107 -4.46 6.40 -5.98
N ARG A 108 -3.75 5.60 -6.78
CA ARG A 108 -2.78 6.07 -7.78
C ARG A 108 -3.40 6.27 -9.16
N LEU A 109 -4.61 5.78 -9.38
CA LEU A 109 -5.31 5.96 -10.65
C LEU A 109 -5.76 7.41 -10.82
N SER A 110 -5.92 7.83 -12.07
CA SER A 110 -6.58 9.09 -12.39
C SER A 110 -8.07 9.04 -12.02
N ASP A 111 -8.68 10.21 -11.77
CA ASP A 111 -10.11 10.32 -11.44
C ASP A 111 -11.00 9.65 -12.51
N GLU A 112 -10.60 9.69 -13.79
CA GLU A 112 -11.35 9.05 -14.90
C GLU A 112 -11.25 7.52 -14.86
N GLU A 113 -10.07 6.96 -14.60
CA GLU A 113 -9.87 5.51 -14.52
C GLU A 113 -10.53 4.92 -13.28
N LEU A 114 -10.52 5.66 -12.16
CA LEU A 114 -11.14 5.24 -10.91
C LEU A 114 -12.65 4.98 -11.08
N LEU A 115 -13.33 5.68 -12.00
CA LEU A 115 -14.76 5.47 -12.28
C LEU A 115 -15.09 4.04 -12.71
N LYS A 116 -14.16 3.36 -13.38
CA LYS A 116 -14.33 1.96 -13.82
C LYS A 116 -14.41 1.00 -12.64
N TYR A 117 -13.87 1.40 -11.49
CA TYR A 117 -13.78 0.60 -10.26
C TYR A 117 -14.75 1.05 -9.17
N ARG A 118 -15.78 1.85 -9.52
CA ARG A 118 -16.76 2.36 -8.55
C ARG A 118 -17.41 1.25 -7.75
N ASP A 119 -17.92 0.22 -8.43
CA ASP A 119 -18.61 -0.89 -7.78
C ASP A 119 -17.65 -1.71 -6.90
N GLU A 120 -16.39 -1.85 -7.33
CA GLU A 120 -15.34 -2.49 -6.55
C GLU A 120 -15.09 -1.74 -5.24
N VAL A 121 -14.89 -0.42 -5.29
CA VAL A 121 -14.68 0.42 -4.10
C VAL A 121 -15.86 0.32 -3.13
N MET A 122 -17.10 0.31 -3.64
CA MET A 122 -18.28 0.15 -2.80
C MET A 122 -18.39 -1.24 -2.16
N ASN A 123 -17.97 -2.28 -2.86
CA ASN A 123 -17.93 -3.64 -2.31
C ASN A 123 -16.80 -3.80 -1.28
N MET A 124 -15.63 -3.19 -1.53
CA MET A 124 -14.53 -3.13 -0.57
C MET A 124 -14.96 -2.42 0.72
N ASP A 125 -15.64 -1.28 0.62
CA ASP A 125 -16.19 -0.55 1.76
C ASP A 125 -17.11 -1.42 2.64
N LYS A 126 -18.04 -2.14 2.01
CA LYS A 126 -18.91 -3.11 2.71
C LYS A 126 -18.09 -4.20 3.37
N ARG A 127 -17.16 -4.84 2.64
CA ARG A 127 -16.39 -5.96 3.18
C ARG A 127 -15.51 -5.52 4.35
N VAL A 128 -14.81 -4.40 4.24
CA VAL A 128 -13.97 -3.84 5.31
C VAL A 128 -14.82 -3.44 6.52
N THR A 129 -16.05 -2.95 6.31
CA THR A 129 -17.00 -2.67 7.40
C THR A 129 -17.44 -3.95 8.12
N GLU A 130 -17.66 -5.05 7.40
CA GLU A 130 -17.94 -6.35 8.04
C GLU A 130 -16.71 -6.91 8.76
N MET A 131 -15.51 -6.78 8.16
CA MET A 131 -14.26 -7.19 8.81
C MET A 131 -14.04 -6.45 10.14
N ALA A 132 -14.41 -5.17 10.22
CA ALA A 132 -14.31 -4.37 11.43
C ALA A 132 -15.17 -4.90 12.60
N LYS A 133 -16.20 -5.71 12.34
CA LYS A 133 -17.05 -6.34 13.36
C LYS A 133 -16.48 -7.66 13.89
N HIS A 134 -15.50 -8.24 13.19
CA HIS A 134 -14.92 -9.52 13.56
C HIS A 134 -14.06 -9.41 14.84
N ASN A 135 -14.00 -10.46 15.65
CA ASN A 135 -13.24 -10.45 16.92
C ASN A 135 -11.75 -10.09 16.73
N ILE A 136 -11.13 -10.52 15.62
CA ILE A 136 -9.74 -10.17 15.27
C ILE A 136 -9.53 -8.64 15.18
N ALA A 137 -10.55 -7.89 14.75
CA ALA A 137 -10.48 -6.44 14.64
C ALA A 137 -10.41 -5.74 16.00
N MET A 138 -10.67 -6.43 17.12
CA MET A 138 -10.51 -5.87 18.47
C MET A 138 -9.03 -5.71 18.85
N ILE A 139 -8.12 -6.43 18.18
CA ILE A 139 -6.68 -6.29 18.42
C ILE A 139 -6.26 -4.87 18.02
N PRO A 140 -5.69 -4.05 18.92
CA PRO A 140 -5.45 -2.62 18.67
C PRO A 140 -4.66 -2.33 17.39
N ARG A 141 -3.61 -3.11 17.12
CA ARG A 141 -2.81 -2.98 15.89
C ARG A 141 -3.63 -3.25 14.63
N ILE A 142 -4.55 -4.21 14.67
CA ILE A 142 -5.41 -4.56 13.53
C ILE A 142 -6.53 -3.52 13.38
N LYS A 143 -7.12 -3.06 14.49
CA LYS A 143 -8.07 -1.96 14.50
C LYS A 143 -7.53 -0.73 13.78
N SER A 144 -6.34 -0.27 14.14
CA SER A 144 -5.72 0.90 13.50
C SER A 144 -5.48 0.71 11.99
N ARG A 145 -5.16 -0.51 11.55
CA ARG A 145 -5.04 -0.83 10.13
C ARG A 145 -6.37 -0.73 9.40
N ILE A 146 -7.43 -1.30 9.97
CA ILE A 146 -8.79 -1.24 9.42
C ILE A 146 -9.28 0.21 9.35
N GLU A 147 -9.09 1.01 10.39
CA GLU A 147 -9.48 2.42 10.42
C GLU A 147 -8.76 3.22 9.31
N LYS A 148 -7.46 2.99 9.13
CA LYS A 148 -6.69 3.61 8.05
C LYS A 148 -7.21 3.19 6.67
N LEU A 149 -7.51 1.90 6.49
CA LEU A 149 -8.08 1.38 5.25
C LEU A 149 -9.46 2.00 4.97
N GLN A 150 -10.33 2.08 5.97
CA GLN A 150 -11.64 2.72 5.87
C GLN A 150 -11.52 4.20 5.49
N ALA A 151 -10.58 4.94 6.08
CA ALA A 151 -10.32 6.33 5.74
C ALA A 151 -9.88 6.50 4.27
N ASN A 152 -8.99 5.62 3.80
CA ASN A 152 -8.55 5.63 2.40
C ASN A 152 -9.70 5.29 1.43
N ILE A 153 -10.50 4.28 1.74
CA ILE A 153 -11.68 3.92 0.95
C ILE A 153 -12.70 5.06 0.94
N ALA A 154 -12.93 5.73 2.08
CA ALA A 154 -13.80 6.90 2.15
C ALA A 154 -13.30 8.06 1.26
N SER A 155 -11.98 8.27 1.19
CA SER A 155 -11.38 9.24 0.27
C SER A 155 -11.65 8.88 -1.20
N LEU A 156 -11.47 7.60 -1.58
CA LEU A 156 -11.79 7.11 -2.91
C LEU A 156 -13.27 7.31 -3.25
N LYS A 157 -14.17 6.96 -2.31
CA LYS A 157 -15.62 7.18 -2.46
C LYS A 157 -15.95 8.66 -2.68
N LYS A 158 -15.33 9.55 -1.91
CA LYS A 158 -15.51 11.00 -2.06
C LYS A 158 -15.09 11.49 -3.45
N THR A 159 -14.00 10.97 -4.01
CA THR A 159 -13.57 11.29 -5.38
C THR A 159 -14.56 10.76 -6.41
N LEU A 160 -15.08 9.54 -6.22
CA LEU A 160 -16.13 8.95 -7.07
C LEU A 160 -17.46 9.71 -6.98
N GLU A 161 -17.73 10.35 -5.84
CA GLU A 161 -18.91 11.17 -5.55
C GLU A 161 -18.75 12.64 -5.97
N LYS A 162 -17.62 13.06 -6.57
CA LYS A 162 -17.54 14.36 -7.23
C LYS A 162 -18.49 14.35 -8.44
N GLU A 163 -19.77 14.59 -8.16
CA GLU A 163 -20.85 14.69 -9.12
C GLU A 163 -20.48 15.82 -10.09
N LYS A 164 -20.23 15.47 -11.35
CA LYS A 164 -20.25 16.48 -12.40
C LYS A 164 -21.62 17.15 -12.32
N THR A 165 -21.67 18.47 -12.30
CA THR A 165 -22.93 19.21 -12.36
C THR A 165 -23.01 19.92 -13.70
N TYR A 166 -24.21 19.99 -14.25
CA TYR A 166 -24.47 20.70 -15.49
C TYR A 166 -25.54 21.75 -15.25
N THR A 167 -25.22 22.99 -15.59
CA THR A 167 -26.20 24.09 -15.57
C THR A 167 -26.95 24.08 -16.89
N VAL A 168 -28.26 23.81 -16.83
CA VAL A 168 -29.14 23.80 -18.00
C VAL A 168 -29.16 25.18 -18.65
N GLY A 169 -28.82 25.23 -19.94
CA GLY A 169 -28.91 26.40 -20.80
C GLY A 169 -30.33 26.71 -21.23
N THR A 170 -30.47 27.56 -22.24
CA THR A 170 -31.80 27.90 -22.79
C THR A 170 -32.09 27.06 -24.02
N TRP A 171 -33.37 26.74 -24.26
CA TRP A 171 -33.78 26.02 -25.47
C TRP A 171 -33.34 26.74 -26.76
N ALA A 172 -33.45 28.08 -26.78
CA ALA A 172 -33.09 28.90 -27.93
C ALA A 172 -31.59 28.87 -28.26
N LYS A 173 -30.72 28.73 -27.27
CA LYS A 173 -29.26 28.78 -27.45
C LYS A 173 -28.65 27.39 -27.52
N ASP A 174 -28.97 26.55 -26.55
CA ASP A 174 -28.27 25.29 -26.30
C ASP A 174 -29.11 24.06 -26.70
N ARG A 175 -30.41 24.27 -26.96
CA ARG A 175 -31.41 23.20 -27.20
C ARG A 175 -31.36 22.12 -26.13
N ASP A 176 -31.14 22.53 -24.90
CA ASP A 176 -30.96 21.60 -23.80
C ASP A 176 -32.27 20.87 -23.48
N CYS A 177 -32.20 19.55 -23.61
CA CYS A 177 -33.12 18.57 -23.05
C CYS A 177 -32.26 17.44 -22.46
N LEU A 178 -32.82 16.60 -21.60
CA LEU A 178 -32.04 15.52 -20.96
C LEU A 178 -31.28 14.65 -21.98
N TRP A 179 -31.90 14.41 -23.15
CA TRP A 179 -31.30 13.68 -24.27
C TRP A 179 -30.10 14.41 -24.87
N ASN A 180 -30.24 15.72 -25.17
CA ASN A 180 -29.16 16.52 -25.73
C ASN A 180 -28.02 16.75 -24.73
N ILE A 181 -28.33 16.92 -23.44
CA ILE A 181 -27.33 17.03 -22.37
C ILE A 181 -26.51 15.74 -22.29
N ALA A 182 -27.16 14.57 -22.26
CA ALA A 182 -26.48 13.28 -22.24
C ALA A 182 -25.59 13.04 -23.49
N LYS A 183 -26.01 13.58 -24.64
CA LYS A 183 -25.26 13.49 -25.91
C LYS A 183 -23.97 14.33 -25.94
N LYS A 184 -23.83 15.37 -25.10
CA LYS A 184 -22.63 16.22 -25.10
C LYS A 184 -21.38 15.38 -24.79
N LYS A 185 -20.29 15.66 -25.49
CA LYS A 185 -19.01 14.92 -25.34
C LYS A 185 -18.47 14.99 -23.91
N ASP A 186 -18.64 16.13 -23.25
CA ASP A 186 -18.14 16.37 -21.88
C ASP A 186 -19.00 15.71 -20.78
N ILE A 187 -20.19 15.20 -21.14
CA ILE A 187 -21.16 14.58 -20.23
C ILE A 187 -21.07 13.05 -20.34
N TYR A 188 -21.67 12.46 -21.38
CA TYR A 188 -21.57 11.01 -21.61
C TYR A 188 -21.26 10.62 -23.05
N ASN A 189 -21.33 11.55 -24.02
CA ASN A 189 -21.26 11.25 -25.45
C ASN A 189 -22.28 10.16 -25.91
N ASN A 190 -23.33 9.94 -25.12
CA ASN A 190 -24.34 8.92 -25.39
C ASN A 190 -25.71 9.41 -24.93
N ALA A 191 -26.57 9.71 -25.90
CA ALA A 191 -27.87 10.27 -25.65
C ALA A 191 -28.84 9.29 -24.96
N TRP A 192 -28.60 7.97 -25.08
CA TRP A 192 -29.40 6.94 -24.41
C TRP A 192 -29.25 6.95 -22.88
N LEU A 193 -28.25 7.66 -22.35
CA LEU A 193 -28.02 7.81 -20.91
C LEU A 193 -28.82 8.95 -20.29
N TRP A 194 -29.71 9.62 -21.03
CA TRP A 194 -30.61 10.63 -20.46
C TRP A 194 -31.43 10.16 -19.24
N PRO A 195 -31.88 8.89 -19.13
CA PRO A 195 -32.63 8.44 -17.96
C PRO A 195 -31.79 8.47 -16.68
N LYS A 196 -30.46 8.35 -16.80
CA LYS A 196 -29.53 8.45 -15.67
C LYS A 196 -29.56 9.86 -15.06
N ILE A 197 -29.53 10.89 -15.91
CA ILE A 197 -29.67 12.29 -15.46
C ILE A 197 -31.03 12.49 -14.79
N TRP A 198 -32.09 11.92 -15.35
CA TRP A 198 -33.43 11.99 -14.75
C TRP A 198 -33.49 11.31 -13.37
N GLN A 199 -33.02 10.06 -13.26
CA GLN A 199 -33.03 9.32 -11.99
C GLN A 199 -32.21 10.03 -10.91
N GLY A 200 -31.03 10.55 -11.27
CA GLY A 200 -30.15 11.27 -10.36
C GLY A 200 -30.67 12.64 -9.89
N ASN A 201 -31.72 13.17 -10.53
CA ASN A 201 -32.32 14.47 -10.21
C ASN A 201 -33.85 14.38 -10.03
N LYS A 202 -34.39 13.22 -9.62
CA LYS A 202 -35.84 13.07 -9.40
C LYS A 202 -36.43 14.05 -8.40
N ASP A 203 -35.60 14.55 -7.48
CA ASP A 203 -35.96 15.61 -6.54
C ASP A 203 -36.33 16.92 -7.25
N LYS A 204 -35.70 17.23 -8.39
CA LYS A 204 -35.95 18.44 -9.20
C LYS A 204 -36.83 18.17 -10.42
N ILE A 205 -36.62 17.04 -11.09
CA ILE A 205 -37.23 16.69 -12.38
C ILE A 205 -38.35 15.66 -12.17
N LYS A 206 -39.57 16.16 -11.98
CA LYS A 206 -40.77 15.31 -11.91
C LYS A 206 -41.14 14.73 -13.28
N ASN A 207 -41.09 15.56 -14.32
CA ASN A 207 -41.34 15.15 -15.69
C ASN A 207 -40.03 15.24 -16.49
N PRO A 208 -39.51 14.14 -17.06
CA PRO A 208 -38.24 14.16 -17.80
C PRO A 208 -38.26 15.02 -19.08
N ASP A 209 -39.43 15.32 -19.65
CA ASP A 209 -39.55 16.22 -20.81
C ASP A 209 -39.41 17.71 -20.45
N ILE A 210 -39.46 18.05 -19.15
CA ILE A 210 -39.49 19.46 -18.69
C ILE A 210 -38.27 19.73 -17.81
N ILE A 211 -37.32 20.48 -18.36
CA ILE A 211 -36.19 21.06 -17.62
C ILE A 211 -36.19 22.58 -17.79
N LYS A 212 -35.77 23.33 -16.76
CA LYS A 212 -35.74 24.80 -16.81
C LYS A 212 -34.31 25.32 -16.89
N PRO A 213 -34.08 26.45 -17.60
CA PRO A 213 -32.78 27.11 -17.60
C PRO A 213 -32.30 27.45 -16.19
N LYS A 214 -30.97 27.44 -15.99
CA LYS A 214 -30.26 27.66 -14.72
C LYS A 214 -30.43 26.56 -13.67
N TRP A 215 -31.13 25.46 -13.99
CA TRP A 215 -31.11 24.29 -13.13
C TRP A 215 -29.72 23.67 -13.11
N VAL A 216 -29.17 23.50 -11.91
CA VAL A 216 -27.94 22.74 -11.70
C VAL A 216 -28.36 21.28 -11.53
N LEU A 217 -28.13 20.49 -12.56
CA LEU A 217 -28.42 19.06 -12.57
C LEU A 217 -27.16 18.29 -12.18
N LYS A 218 -27.32 17.32 -11.30
CA LYS A 218 -26.32 16.29 -11.04
C LYS A 218 -26.18 15.42 -12.28
N ILE A 219 -24.96 15.10 -12.66
CA ILE A 219 -24.65 14.18 -13.75
C ILE A 219 -24.06 12.93 -13.10
N PRO A 220 -24.89 11.91 -12.83
CA PRO A 220 -24.40 10.68 -12.20
C PRO A 220 -23.35 10.01 -13.08
N THR A 221 -22.30 9.46 -12.50
CA THR A 221 -21.24 8.81 -13.28
C THR A 221 -21.64 7.40 -13.75
N GLY A 222 -20.97 6.89 -14.79
CA GLY A 222 -21.09 5.51 -15.28
C GLY A 222 -21.50 5.40 -16.76
N ALA A 223 -20.87 4.48 -17.49
CA ALA A 223 -21.02 4.33 -18.94
C ALA A 223 -22.30 3.63 -19.39
N GLU A 224 -22.97 2.88 -18.50
CA GLU A 224 -24.18 2.11 -18.83
C GLU A 224 -25.35 2.41 -17.87
N LEU A 225 -26.58 2.12 -18.31
CA LEU A 225 -27.77 2.22 -17.48
C LEU A 225 -27.88 1.04 -16.51
N THR A 226 -28.15 1.34 -15.24
CA THR A 226 -28.50 0.32 -14.24
C THR A 226 -29.85 -0.34 -14.56
N LYS A 227 -30.14 -1.50 -13.95
CA LYS A 227 -31.43 -2.19 -14.11
C LYS A 227 -32.62 -1.29 -13.74
N GLU A 228 -32.46 -0.49 -12.70
CA GLU A 228 -33.46 0.47 -12.22
C GLU A 228 -33.65 1.63 -13.20
N GLU A 229 -32.55 2.19 -13.73
CA GLU A 229 -32.60 3.27 -14.73
C GLU A 229 -33.27 2.80 -16.03
N LYS A 230 -32.97 1.58 -16.48
CA LYS A 230 -33.63 0.94 -17.64
C LYS A 230 -35.12 0.76 -17.39
N ALA A 231 -35.50 0.23 -16.22
CA ALA A 231 -36.91 0.02 -15.86
C ALA A 231 -37.67 1.36 -15.79
N ALA A 232 -37.05 2.41 -15.24
CA ALA A 232 -37.65 3.73 -15.19
C ALA A 232 -37.84 4.35 -16.59
N ALA A 233 -36.85 4.23 -17.47
CA ALA A 233 -36.96 4.67 -18.86
C ALA A 233 -38.10 3.94 -19.60
N ASN A 234 -38.17 2.61 -19.46
CA ASN A 234 -39.23 1.79 -20.07
C ASN A 234 -40.62 2.17 -19.55
N SER A 235 -40.76 2.38 -18.23
CA SER A 235 -42.01 2.82 -17.61
C SER A 235 -42.46 4.17 -18.14
N TYR A 236 -41.52 5.11 -18.31
CA TYR A 236 -41.80 6.42 -18.91
C TYR A 236 -42.28 6.30 -20.36
N TYR A 237 -41.57 5.55 -21.21
CA TYR A 237 -41.98 5.37 -22.61
C TYR A 237 -43.34 4.68 -22.74
N ARG A 238 -43.62 3.69 -21.88
CA ARG A 238 -44.93 3.04 -21.83
C ARG A 238 -46.05 4.04 -21.53
N LYS A 239 -45.90 4.83 -20.46
CA LYS A 239 -46.88 5.87 -20.09
C LYS A 239 -47.06 6.93 -21.18
N LYS A 240 -45.97 7.31 -21.85
CA LYS A 240 -46.01 8.27 -22.96
C LYS A 240 -46.79 7.71 -24.16
N LYS A 241 -46.63 6.42 -24.46
CA LYS A 241 -47.39 5.74 -25.50
C LYS A 241 -48.88 5.66 -25.15
N GLU A 242 -49.20 5.22 -23.93
CA GLU A 242 -50.58 5.15 -23.42
C GLU A 242 -51.28 6.53 -23.45
N ALA A 243 -50.56 7.60 -23.13
CA ALA A 243 -51.09 8.97 -23.20
C ALA A 243 -51.21 9.54 -24.63
N ALA A 244 -50.55 8.91 -25.61
CA ALA A 244 -50.58 9.34 -27.02
C ALA A 244 -51.58 8.53 -27.86
N GLU A 245 -52.02 7.36 -27.38
CA GLU A 245 -53.14 6.62 -27.96
C GLU A 245 -54.44 7.35 -27.55
N PRO A 246 -55.23 7.89 -28.49
CA PRO A 246 -56.49 8.54 -28.15
C PRO A 246 -57.38 7.52 -27.47
N THR A 247 -57.94 7.89 -26.31
CA THR A 247 -58.94 7.10 -25.60
C THR A 247 -60.08 6.84 -26.57
N GLN A 248 -60.23 5.59 -27.00
CA GLN A 248 -61.35 5.15 -27.85
C GLN A 248 -62.67 5.26 -27.09
#